data_AF-A0A2N2JZE8-F1
#
_entry.id   AF-A0A2N2JZE8-F1
#
_cell.length_a   1.000
_cell.length_b   1.000
_cell.length_c   1.000
_cell.angle_alpha   90.00
_cell.angle_beta   90.00
_cell.angle_gamma   90.00
#
_symmetry.space_group_name_H-M   'P 1'
#
loop_
_entity.id
_entity.type
_entity.pdbx_description
1 polymer ?
#
loop_
_entity_poly.entity_id
_entity_poly.type
_entity_poly.pdbx_seq_one_letter_code
_entity_poly.pdbx_strand_id
1 'polypeptide(L)'
;MSGDIHKELVRLREDLSACLTETLPTREFEAALVLGTAWLGVLEARILETNNLEERRKLIHEFGSKRNTVCKCIELLRKKRGKGHTPSDEKLRCVLP
;
A
#
# COMPACT_ATOMS: atom_id res chain seq x y z
N MET A 1 17.97 -3.64 5.18
CA MET A 1 16.64 -4.29 5.10
C MET A 1 15.52 -3.49 5.79
N SER A 2 15.71 -2.89 6.97
CA SER A 2 14.67 -2.07 7.62
C SER A 2 14.32 -0.77 6.86
N GLY A 3 15.32 -0.10 6.27
CA GLY A 3 15.09 1.16 5.52
C GLY A 3 14.34 1.00 4.18
N ASP A 4 14.06 -0.22 3.74
CA ASP A 4 13.28 -0.46 2.51
C ASP A 4 11.76 -0.41 2.83
N ILE A 5 11.34 -1.21 3.81
CA ILE A 5 9.94 -1.31 4.29
C ILE A 5 9.39 0.07 4.70
N HIS A 6 10.18 0.86 5.43
CA HIS A 6 9.78 2.22 5.81
C HIS A 6 9.49 3.10 4.60
N LYS A 7 10.40 3.09 3.61
CA LYS A 7 10.24 3.89 2.39
C LYS A 7 9.04 3.43 1.56
N GLU A 8 8.80 2.11 1.50
CA GLU A 8 7.62 1.58 0.84
C GLU A 8 6.32 2.04 1.51
N LEU A 9 6.28 2.07 2.84
CA LEU A 9 5.11 2.54 3.58
C LEU A 9 4.86 4.04 3.39
N VAL A 10 5.93 4.86 3.43
CA VAL A 10 5.83 6.30 3.17
C VAL A 10 5.27 6.56 1.77
N ARG A 11 5.83 5.92 0.74
CA ARG A 11 5.34 6.03 -0.64
C ARG A 11 3.87 5.61 -0.76
N LEU A 12 3.48 4.51 -0.12
CA LEU A 12 2.10 4.03 -0.14
C LEU A 12 1.13 5.04 0.49
N ARG A 13 1.53 5.71 1.58
CA ARG A 13 0.72 6.76 2.23
C ARG A 13 0.57 7.99 1.33
N GLU A 14 1.64 8.40 0.66
CA GLU A 14 1.60 9.50 -0.31
C GLU A 14 0.66 9.16 -1.49
N ASP A 15 0.81 7.96 -2.07
CA ASP A 15 -0.03 7.48 -3.16
C ASP A 15 -1.51 7.40 -2.77
N LEU A 16 -1.80 6.89 -1.56
CA LEU A 16 -3.14 6.82 -1.03
C LEU A 16 -3.72 8.22 -0.83
N SER A 17 -2.98 9.14 -0.22
CA SER A 17 -3.44 10.51 0.04
C SER A 17 -3.76 11.26 -1.25
N ALA A 18 -2.91 11.13 -2.27
CA ALA A 18 -3.15 11.66 -3.60
C ALA A 18 -4.41 11.03 -4.22
N CYS A 19 -4.53 9.70 -4.15
CA CYS A 19 -5.67 8.98 -4.72
C CYS A 19 -7.01 9.36 -4.06
N LEU A 20 -7.06 9.49 -2.73
CA LEU A 20 -8.28 9.88 -2.01
C LEU A 20 -8.71 11.31 -2.37
N THR A 21 -7.75 12.22 -2.47
CA THR A 21 -7.99 13.61 -2.91
C THR A 21 -8.59 13.65 -4.32
N GLU A 22 -8.11 12.80 -5.22
CA GLU A 22 -8.51 12.79 -6.64
C GLU A 22 -9.79 12.01 -6.94
N THR A 23 -10.13 11.00 -6.14
CA THR A 23 -11.18 10.02 -6.49
C THR A 23 -12.41 10.05 -5.59
N LEU A 24 -12.35 10.73 -4.44
CA LEU A 24 -13.46 10.88 -3.48
C LEU A 24 -14.29 9.59 -3.33
N PRO A 25 -13.67 8.47 -2.89
CA PRO A 25 -14.38 7.20 -2.75
C PRO A 25 -15.43 7.26 -1.64
N THR A 26 -16.23 6.19 -1.49
CA THR A 26 -17.17 6.11 -0.36
C THR A 26 -16.40 6.15 0.96
N ARG A 27 -16.97 6.81 1.98
CA ARG A 27 -16.34 6.96 3.30
C ARG A 27 -15.91 5.63 3.92
N GLU A 28 -16.70 4.58 3.72
CA GLU A 28 -16.37 3.23 4.21
C GLU A 28 -15.13 2.65 3.54
N PHE A 29 -14.97 2.88 2.23
CA PHE A 29 -13.81 2.40 1.48
C PHE A 29 -12.56 3.22 1.80
N GLU A 30 -12.72 4.54 1.93
CA GLU A 30 -11.66 5.42 2.43
C GLU A 30 -11.16 4.99 3.81
N ALA A 31 -12.07 4.78 4.77
CA ALA A 31 -11.73 4.33 6.11
C ALA A 31 -11.00 2.97 6.09
N ALA A 32 -11.47 2.03 5.26
CA ALA A 32 -10.81 0.73 5.11
C ALA A 32 -9.38 0.85 4.57
N LEU A 33 -9.13 1.75 3.62
CA LEU A 33 -7.79 2.00 3.08
C LEU A 33 -6.85 2.65 4.09
N VAL A 34 -7.36 3.63 4.85
CA VAL A 34 -6.61 4.26 5.94
C VAL A 34 -6.25 3.25 7.02
N LEU A 35 -7.21 2.42 7.45
CA LEU A 35 -6.97 1.35 8.43
C LEU A 35 -5.98 0.30 7.91
N GLY A 36 -6.11 -0.12 6.66
CA GLY A 36 -5.18 -1.05 6.02
C GLY A 36 -3.75 -0.50 6.00
N THR A 37 -3.60 0.80 5.73
CA THR A 37 -2.29 1.47 5.71
C THR A 37 -1.73 1.71 7.11
N ALA A 38 -2.59 1.96 8.10
CA ALA A 38 -2.20 2.02 9.51
C ALA A 38 -1.70 0.66 10.00
N TRP A 39 -2.37 -0.44 9.63
CA TRP A 39 -1.95 -1.80 9.95
C TRP A 39 -0.57 -2.15 9.38
N LEU A 40 -0.24 -1.66 8.19
CA LEU A 40 1.11 -1.82 7.64
C LEU A 40 2.19 -1.13 8.49
N GLY A 41 1.88 0.01 9.12
CA GLY A 41 2.77 0.65 10.09
C GLY A 41 2.96 -0.17 11.37
N VAL A 42 1.91 -0.85 11.84
CA VAL A 42 2.02 -1.80 12.96
C VAL A 42 2.91 -2.98 12.59
N LEU A 43 2.76 -3.54 11.38
CA LEU A 43 3.61 -4.63 10.91
C LEU A 43 5.07 -4.18 10.78
N GLU A 44 5.33 -2.98 10.25
CA GLU A 44 6.67 -2.40 10.21
C GLU A 44 7.29 -2.35 11.61
N ALA A 45 6.59 -1.77 12.60
CA ALA A 45 7.09 -1.68 13.97
C ALA A 45 7.45 -3.06 14.54
N ARG A 46 6.58 -4.07 14.35
CA ARG A 46 6.84 -5.44 14.81
C ARG A 46 8.05 -6.09 14.10
N ILE A 47 8.28 -5.80 12.82
CA ILE A 47 9.46 -6.28 12.08
C ILE A 47 10.75 -5.67 12.63
N LEU A 48 10.70 -4.43 13.12
CA LEU A 48 11.85 -3.74 13.71
C LEU A 48 12.15 -4.25 15.13
N GLU A 49 11.11 -4.59 15.89
CA GLU A 49 11.23 -5.03 17.27
C GLU A 49 11.59 -6.53 17.41
N THR A 50 11.15 -7.39 16.49
CA THR A 50 11.40 -8.83 16.63
C THR A 50 12.87 -9.19 16.35
N ASN A 51 13.46 -9.95 17.28
CA ASN A 51 14.77 -10.56 17.13
C ASN A 51 14.70 -11.99 16.56
N ASN A 52 13.48 -12.55 16.41
CA ASN A 52 13.28 -13.87 15.84
C ASN A 52 13.28 -13.80 14.31
N LEU A 53 14.26 -14.44 13.67
CA LEU A 53 14.42 -14.41 12.21
C LEU A 53 13.26 -15.06 11.45
N GLU A 54 12.66 -16.12 11.99
CA GLU A 54 11.53 -16.80 11.36
C GLU A 54 10.26 -15.95 11.43
N GLU A 55 9.98 -15.38 12.60
CA GLU A 55 8.87 -14.45 12.80
C GLU A 55 9.04 -13.21 11.93
N ARG A 56 10.25 -12.65 11.88
CA ARG A 56 10.57 -11.50 11.03
C ARG A 56 10.27 -11.78 9.56
N ARG A 57 10.64 -12.95 9.04
CA ARG A 57 10.33 -13.35 7.66
C ARG A 57 8.83 -13.46 7.42
N LYS A 58 8.08 -14.04 8.37
CA LYS A 58 6.61 -14.13 8.29
C LYS A 58 5.96 -12.74 8.24
N LEU A 59 6.42 -11.83 9.11
CA LEU A 59 5.92 -10.45 9.15
C LEU A 59 6.24 -9.67 7.87
N ILE A 60 7.45 -9.84 7.31
CA ILE A 60 7.82 -9.24 6.01
C ILE A 60 6.91 -9.76 4.89
N HIS A 61 6.64 -11.06 4.85
CA HIS A 61 5.74 -11.64 3.86
C HIS A 61 4.30 -11.12 4.03
N GLU A 62 3.82 -11.01 5.27
CA GLU A 62 2.50 -10.43 5.58
C GLU A 62 2.42 -8.96 5.15
N PHE A 63 3.46 -8.17 5.44
CA PHE A 63 3.56 -6.78 5.00
C PHE A 63 3.46 -6.67 3.48
N GLY A 64 4.26 -7.45 2.74
CA GLY A 64 4.24 -7.44 1.27
C GLY A 64 2.87 -7.80 0.68
N SER A 65 2.22 -8.84 1.23
CA SER A 65 0.88 -9.26 0.80
C SER A 65 -0.17 -8.17 1.04
N LYS A 66 -0.20 -7.58 2.24
CA LYS A 66 -1.16 -6.53 2.59
C LYS A 66 -0.91 -5.23 1.81
N ARG A 67 0.36 -4.86 1.62
CA ARG A 67 0.75 -3.70 0.80
C ARG A 67 0.26 -3.88 -0.64
N ASN A 68 0.44 -5.06 -1.24
CA ASN A 68 -0.05 -5.34 -2.58
C ASN A 68 -1.57 -5.18 -2.70
N THR A 69 -2.33 -5.59 -1.68
CA THR A 69 -3.79 -5.38 -1.64
C THR A 69 -4.14 -3.90 -1.64
N VAL A 70 -3.49 -3.08 -0.81
CA VAL A 70 -3.73 -1.62 -0.79
C VAL A 70 -3.36 -0.98 -2.13
N CYS A 71 -2.23 -1.36 -2.73
CA CYS A 71 -1.83 -0.90 -4.07
C CYS A 71 -2.91 -1.20 -5.12
N LYS A 72 -3.43 -2.44 -5.16
CA LYS A 72 -4.51 -2.82 -6.09
C LYS A 72 -5.76 -1.99 -5.89
N CYS A 73 -6.13 -1.69 -4.64
CA CYS A 73 -7.28 -0.84 -4.37
C CYS A 73 -7.08 0.60 -4.87
N ILE A 74 -5.88 1.18 -4.68
CA ILE A 74 -5.52 2.49 -5.24
C ILE A 74 -5.60 2.47 -6.76
N GLU A 75 -5.08 1.42 -7.41
CA GLU A 75 -5.19 1.28 -8.87
C GLU A 75 -6.64 1.20 -9.34
N LEU A 76 -7.50 0.45 -8.63
CA LEU A 76 -8.92 0.34 -8.97
C LEU A 76 -9.63 1.70 -8.85
N LEU A 77 -9.31 2.50 -7.83
CA LEU A 77 -9.82 3.86 -7.69
C LEU A 77 -9.36 4.76 -8.84
N ARG A 78 -8.07 4.74 -9.16
CA ARG A 78 -7.50 5.50 -10.29
C ARG A 78 -8.14 5.08 -11.62
N LYS A 79 -8.33 3.78 -11.86
CA LYS A 79 -9.00 3.24 -13.06
C LYS A 79 -10.47 3.63 -13.13
N LYS A 80 -11.19 3.67 -12.00
CA LYS A 80 -12.60 4.11 -11.96
C LYS A 80 -12.73 5.57 -12.39
N ARG A 81 -11.81 6.45 -11.97
CA ARG A 81 -11.70 7.83 -12.46
C ARG A 81 -11.30 7.88 -13.94
N GLY A 82 -10.35 7.04 -14.33
CA GLY A 82 -9.82 6.93 -15.70
C GLY A 82 -10.79 6.35 -16.73
N LYS A 83 -11.92 5.75 -16.36
CA LYS A 83 -12.96 5.27 -17.31
C LYS A 83 -13.74 6.39 -18.03
N GLY A 84 -13.15 7.58 -18.16
CA GLY A 84 -13.44 8.59 -19.20
C GLY A 84 -12.36 8.68 -20.30
N HIS A 85 -11.25 7.94 -20.21
CA HIS A 85 -10.19 7.91 -21.22
C HIS A 85 -9.48 6.54 -21.25
N THR A 86 -9.35 5.99 -22.45
CA THR A 86 -8.77 4.67 -22.78
C THR A 86 -7.37 4.43 -22.19
N PRO A 87 -6.99 3.17 -21.91
CA PRO A 87 -5.78 2.86 -21.16
C PRO A 87 -4.56 2.96 -22.07
N SER A 88 -3.66 3.91 -21.77
CA SER A 88 -2.26 3.75 -22.15
C SER A 88 -1.51 3.16 -20.97
N ASP A 89 -0.90 2.02 -21.26
CA ASP A 89 -0.04 1.15 -20.47
C ASP A 89 1.19 1.91 -19.91
N GLU A 90 0.97 2.88 -19.02
CA GLU A 90 2.06 3.40 -18.21
C GLU A 90 2.27 2.43 -17.06
N LYS A 91 3.15 1.46 -17.32
CA LYS A 91 3.82 0.56 -16.38
C LYS A 91 4.21 1.32 -15.10
N LEU A 92 3.26 1.46 -14.18
CA LEU A 92 3.54 1.92 -12.83
C LEU A 92 4.41 0.86 -12.20
N ARG A 93 5.64 1.24 -11.91
CA ARG A 93 6.67 0.40 -11.31
C ARG A 93 6.31 0.12 -9.85
N CYS A 94 5.27 -0.67 -9.62
CA CYS A 94 5.22 -1.57 -8.47
C CYS A 94 5.97 -2.86 -8.84
N VAL A 95 7.19 -2.70 -9.35
CA VAL A 95 8.14 -3.82 -9.52
C VAL A 95 8.96 -3.82 -8.25
N LEU A 96 8.62 -4.72 -7.33
CA LEU A 96 9.52 -5.12 -6.25
C LEU A 96 10.78 -5.74 -6.89
N PRO A 97 11.99 -5.48 -6.37
CA PRO A 97 13.18 -6.24 -6.72
C PRO A 97 13.08 -7.72 -6.30
#